data_AF-A0A1G9GYQ5-F1
#
_entry.id   AF-A0A1G9GYQ5-F1
#
_cell.length_a   1.000
_cell.length_b   1.000
_cell.length_c   1.000
_cell.angle_alpha   90.00
_cell.angle_beta   90.00
_cell.angle_gamma   90.00
#
_symmetry.space_group_name_H-M   'P 1'
#
loop_
_entity.id
_entity.type
_entity.pdbx_description
1 polymer ?
#
loop_
_entity_poly.entity_id
_entity_poly.type
_entity_poly.pdbx_seq_one_letter_code
_entity_poly.pdbx_strand_id
1 'polypeptide(L)'
;MKQAFERVAAAFPDFKLATQPRPDGYFLLVLQRQDGKELKRAVPSAQFSAPERVDWLISAIRRDLAQEAGLPPPSVTTLQSQSRSCLPTYL
;
A
#
# COMPACT_ATOMS: atom_id res chain seq x y z
N MET A 1 4.67 16.81 -0.34
CA MET A 1 3.40 16.10 -0.66
C MET A 1 3.25 15.77 -2.14
N LYS A 2 3.43 16.70 -3.08
CA LYS A 2 3.26 16.43 -4.53
C LYS A 2 4.08 15.23 -5.05
N GLN A 3 5.36 15.15 -4.68
CA GLN A 3 6.25 14.03 -5.03
C GLN A 3 5.76 12.66 -4.53
N ALA A 4 5.04 12.60 -3.40
CA ALA A 4 4.55 11.34 -2.86
C ALA A 4 3.40 10.78 -3.72
N PHE A 5 2.49 11.65 -4.16
CA PHE A 5 1.42 11.26 -5.08
C PHE A 5 1.96 10.89 -6.46
N GLU A 6 2.97 11.61 -6.96
CA GLU A 6 3.63 11.27 -8.23
C GLU A 6 4.31 9.91 -8.17
N ARG A 7 4.96 9.58 -7.04
CA ARG A 7 5.58 8.26 -6.83
C ARG A 7 4.55 7.14 -6.80
N VAL A 8 3.39 7.36 -6.15
CA VAL A 8 2.28 6.40 -6.18
C VAL A 8 1.73 6.27 -7.61
N ALA A 9 1.50 7.37 -8.32
CA ALA A 9 1.03 7.33 -9.70
C ALA A 9 2.01 6.59 -10.63
N ALA A 10 3.31 6.83 -10.48
CA ALA A 10 4.36 6.14 -11.24
C ALA A 10 4.42 4.63 -10.96
N ALA A 11 4.03 4.19 -9.76
CA ALA A 11 4.01 2.77 -9.39
C ALA A 11 2.81 2.01 -9.99
N PHE A 12 1.79 2.72 -10.48
CA PHE A 12 0.55 2.18 -11.05
C PHE A 12 0.18 2.87 -12.37
N PRO A 13 0.99 2.71 -13.44
CA PRO A 13 0.76 3.40 -14.72
C PRO A 13 -0.55 3.00 -15.42
N ASP A 14 -1.01 1.76 -15.21
CA ASP A 14 -2.27 1.25 -15.77
C ASP A 14 -3.52 1.75 -15.03
N PHE A 15 -3.34 2.50 -13.94
CA PHE A 15 -4.42 2.99 -13.10
C PHE A 15 -4.43 4.52 -13.09
N LYS A 16 -5.62 5.11 -13.22
CA LYS A 16 -5.82 6.53 -13.04
C LYS A 16 -5.94 6.81 -11.53
N LEU A 17 -4.98 7.56 -11.01
CA LEU A 17 -4.96 7.99 -9.61
C LEU A 17 -5.79 9.26 -9.42
N ALA A 18 -6.77 9.22 -8.53
CA ALA A 18 -7.47 10.39 -8.02
C ALA A 18 -7.27 10.50 -6.50
N THR A 19 -7.08 11.73 -6.01
CA THR A 19 -6.89 12.02 -4.59
C THR A 19 -7.94 13.03 -4.15
N GLN A 20 -8.60 12.77 -3.03
CA GLN A 20 -9.55 13.70 -2.42
C GLN A 20 -9.19 13.91 -0.95
N PRO A 21 -8.97 15.15 -0.48
CA PRO A 21 -8.77 15.42 0.93
C PRO A 21 -10.07 15.14 1.71
N ARG A 22 -9.93 14.51 2.88
CA ARG A 22 -11.03 14.27 3.82
C ARG A 22 -10.84 15.16 5.05
N PRO A 23 -11.91 15.75 5.62
CA PRO A 23 -11.81 16.64 6.78
C PRO A 23 -11.15 15.99 8.01
N ASP A 24 -11.13 14.67 8.10
CA ASP A 24 -10.53 13.92 9.21
C ASP A 24 -8.99 13.87 9.21
N GLY A 25 -8.32 14.57 8.28
CA GLY A 25 -6.86 14.52 8.13
C GLY A 25 -6.35 13.32 7.32
N TYR A 26 -7.24 12.67 6.58
CA TYR A 26 -6.95 11.57 5.65
C TYR A 26 -7.08 12.05 4.21
N PHE A 27 -6.47 11.32 3.29
CA PHE A 27 -6.69 11.43 1.86
C PHE A 27 -7.40 10.17 1.38
N LEU A 28 -8.49 10.33 0.64
CA LEU A 28 -9.09 9.25 -0.11
C LEU A 28 -8.31 9.10 -1.42
N LEU A 29 -7.61 7.98 -1.55
CA LEU A 29 -6.99 7.54 -2.79
C LEU A 29 -7.95 6.66 -3.54
N VAL A 30 -8.14 6.98 -4.81
CA VAL A 30 -8.99 6.23 -5.73
C VAL A 30 -8.13 5.82 -6.92
N LEU A 31 -7.94 4.52 -7.11
CA LEU A 31 -7.27 3.96 -8.27
C LEU A 31 -8.34 3.35 -9.19
N GLN A 32 -8.53 3.96 -10.35
CA GLN A 32 -9.44 3.47 -11.38
C GLN A 32 -8.64 2.77 -12.46
N ARG A 33 -8.95 1.50 -12.72
CA ARG A 33 -8.37 0.74 -13.83
C ARG A 33 -9.22 0.92 -15.08
N GLN A 34 -8.60 0.78 -16.25
CA GLN A 34 -9.28 0.92 -17.54
C GLN A 34 -10.38 -0.14 -17.77
N ASP A 35 -10.34 -1.26 -17.05
CA ASP A 35 -11.35 -2.32 -17.07
C ASP A 35 -12.62 -1.98 -16.25
N GLY A 36 -12.68 -0.79 -15.65
CA GLY A 36 -13.79 -0.33 -14.83
C GLY A 36 -13.72 -0.73 -13.35
N LYS A 37 -12.68 -1.46 -12.93
CA LYS A 37 -12.45 -1.75 -11.51
C LYS A 37 -11.87 -0.53 -10.80
N GLU A 38 -12.36 -0.27 -9.58
CA GLU A 38 -11.94 0.88 -8.78
C GLU A 38 -11.57 0.43 -7.36
N LEU A 39 -10.37 0.79 -6.92
CA LEU A 39 -9.93 0.61 -5.54
C LEU A 39 -10.00 1.95 -4.80
N LYS A 40 -10.74 1.99 -3.70
CA LYS A 40 -10.81 3.16 -2.80
C LYS A 40 -10.12 2.86 -1.49
N ARG A 41 -9.17 3.69 -1.09
CA ARG A 41 -8.46 3.55 0.18
C ARG A 41 -8.32 4.89 0.88
N ALA A 42 -8.75 4.94 2.14
CA ALA A 42 -8.47 6.07 3.02
C ALA A 42 -7.05 5.94 3.58
N VAL A 43 -6.24 6.98 3.39
CA VAL A 43 -4.82 7.00 3.77
C VAL A 43 -4.55 8.19 4.68
N PRO A 44 -4.00 7.99 5.89
CA PRO A 44 -3.62 9.10 6.76
C PRO A 44 -2.63 10.03 6.06
N SER A 45 -2.78 11.33 6.25
CA SER A 45 -1.81 12.34 5.75
C SER A 45 -0.36 12.04 6.18
N ALA A 46 -0.17 11.49 7.38
CA ALA A 46 1.13 11.07 7.91
C ALA A 46 1.85 9.98 7.06
N GLN A 47 1.13 9.26 6.21
CA GLN A 47 1.69 8.22 5.34
C GLN A 47 2.45 8.83 4.15
N PHE A 48 2.23 10.11 3.84
CA PHE A 48 2.96 10.86 2.81
C PHE A 48 4.13 11.70 3.37
N SER A 49 4.36 11.64 4.69
CA SER A 49 5.41 12.43 5.35
C SER A 49 6.82 11.89 5.14
N ALA A 50 6.96 10.59 4.83
CA ALA A 50 8.25 9.93 4.71
C ALA A 50 8.26 8.94 3.53
N PRO A 51 9.37 8.86 2.75
CA PRO A 51 9.44 8.05 1.54
C PRO A 51 9.21 6.55 1.81
N GLU A 52 9.73 6.01 2.91
CA GLU A 52 9.56 4.60 3.28
C GLU A 52 8.08 4.23 3.53
N ARG A 53 7.29 5.19 4.05
CA ARG A 53 5.86 4.99 4.28
C ARG A 53 5.07 4.98 2.97
N VAL A 54 5.53 5.73 1.97
CA VAL A 54 4.97 5.71 0.61
C VAL A 54 5.26 4.36 -0.06
N ASP A 55 6.46 3.81 0.12
CA ASP A 55 6.80 2.48 -0.39
C ASP A 55 5.95 1.37 0.27
N TRP A 56 5.71 1.47 1.59
CA TRP A 56 4.75 0.60 2.28
C TRP A 56 3.33 0.75 1.77
N LEU A 57 2.88 1.98 1.49
CA LEU A 57 1.56 2.24 0.91
C LEU A 57 1.41 1.60 -0.47
N ILE A 58 2.41 1.75 -1.34
CA ILE A 58 2.43 1.12 -2.67
C ILE A 58 2.36 -0.40 -2.53
N SER A 59 3.12 -0.97 -1.59
CA SER A 59 3.13 -2.42 -1.33
C SER A 59 1.78 -2.92 -0.80
N ALA A 60 1.12 -2.14 0.05
CA ALA A 60 -0.23 -2.44 0.53
C ALA A 60 -1.26 -2.40 -0.60
N ILE A 61 -1.23 -1.37 -1.46
CA ILE A 61 -2.14 -1.25 -2.61
C ILE A 61 -1.94 -2.43 -3.58
N ARG A 62 -0.69 -2.83 -3.86
CA ARG A 62 -0.41 -4.02 -4.69
C ARG A 62 -1.01 -5.30 -4.10
N ARG A 63 -0.96 -5.44 -2.78
CA ARG A 63 -1.56 -6.58 -2.07
C ARG A 63 -3.08 -6.57 -2.16
N ASP A 64 -3.71 -5.41 -1.96
CA ASP A 64 -5.16 -5.27 -2.08
C ASP A 64 -5.62 -5.61 -3.50
N LEU A 65 -4.92 -5.11 -4.53
CA LEU A 65 -5.22 -5.41 -5.93
C LEU A 65 -5.06 -6.90 -6.26
N ALA A 66 -4.03 -7.57 -5.72
CA ALA A 66 -3.85 -9.01 -5.89
C ALA A 66 -5.01 -9.79 -5.25
N GLN A 67 -5.42 -9.39 -4.04
CA GLN A 67 -6.53 -10.01 -3.31
C GLN A 67 -7.86 -9.83 -4.05
N GLU A 68 -8.13 -8.64 -4.60
CA GLU A 68 -9.33 -8.36 -5.42
C GLU A 68 -9.34 -9.14 -6.74
N ALA A 69 -8.16 -9.44 -7.30
CA ALA A 69 -8.03 -10.26 -8.50
C ALA A 69 -8.14 -11.77 -8.23
N GLY A 70 -8.27 -12.18 -6.96
CA GLY A 70 -8.20 -13.59 -6.55
C GLY A 70 -6.83 -14.23 -6.78
N LEU A 71 -5.80 -13.40 -7.01
CA LEU A 71 -4.42 -13.85 -7.12
C LEU A 71 -3.85 -14.04 -5.71
N PRO A 72 -3.00 -15.07 -5.49
CA PRO A 72 -2.31 -15.19 -4.22
C PRO A 72 -1.54 -13.89 -3.96
N PRO A 73 -1.62 -13.31 -2.74
CA PRO A 73 -0.87 -12.11 -2.41
C PRO A 73 0.61 -12.38 -2.69
N PRO A 74 1.39 -11.36 -3.12
CA PRO A 74 2.82 -11.55 -3.36
C PRO A 74 3.44 -12.22 -2.14
N SER A 75 3.89 -13.46 -2.35
CA SER A 75 4.11 -14.40 -1.27
C SER A 75 5.10 -13.83 -0.26
N VAL A 76 4.67 -13.72 1.00
CA VAL A 76 5.48 -13.38 2.18
C VAL A 76 6.54 -14.46 2.47
N THR A 77 6.71 -15.45 1.59
CA THR A 77 7.63 -16.59 1.70
C THR A 77 9.08 -16.17 1.94
N THR A 78 9.49 -14.94 1.63
CA THR A 78 10.84 -14.42 1.94
C THR A 78 10.99 -13.81 3.34
N LEU A 79 9.90 -13.65 4.10
CA LEU A 79 9.92 -13.06 5.45
C LEU A 79 9.90 -14.11 6.57
N GLN A 80 9.69 -15.39 6.28
CA GLN A 80 9.64 -16.46 7.30
C GLN A 80 11.01 -16.90 7.85
N SER A 81 12.12 -16.34 7.36
CA SER A 81 13.46 -16.65 7.90
C SER A 81 13.87 -15.80 9.11
N GLN A 82 13.01 -14.90 9.61
CA GLN A 82 13.30 -14.14 10.82
C GLN A 82 12.48 -14.68 12.00
N SER A 83 13.19 -15.13 13.04
CA SER A 83 12.68 -15.46 14.39
C SER A 83 12.34 -16.93 14.65
N ARG A 84 13.36 -17.81 14.66
CA ARG A 84 13.34 -19.02 15.50
C ARG A 84 14.71 -19.28 16.11
N SER A 85 15.05 -18.58 17.18
CA SER A 85 16.08 -18.93 18.20
C SER A 85 16.42 -17.64 18.95
N CYS A 86 16.28 -17.47 20.26
CA CYS A 86 16.16 -18.41 21.37
C CYS A 86 15.18 -17.83 22.40
N LEU A 87 14.21 -18.61 22.86
CA LEU A 87 13.48 -18.28 24.08
C LEU A 87 14.39 -18.65 25.27
N PRO A 88 14.66 -17.76 26.23
CA PRO A 88 15.45 -18.11 27.40
C PRO A 88 14.67 -19.10 28.27
N THR A 89 15.28 -20.24 28.56
CA THR A 89 14.80 -21.16 29.60
C THR A 89 15.26 -20.61 30.94
N TYR A 90 14.33 -20.29 31.84
CA TYR A 90 14.65 -19.98 33.22
C TYR A 90 14.88 -21.31 33.97
N LEU A 91 16.05 -21.44 34.62
CA LEU A 91 16.34 -22.50 35.58
C LEU A 91 15.66 -22.23 36.91
#